data_AF-A0A1Y4GBS1-F1
#
_entry.id   AF-A0A1Y4GBS1-F1
#
_cell.length_a   1.000
_cell.length_b   1.000
_cell.length_c   1.000
_cell.angle_alpha   90.00
_cell.angle_beta   90.00
_cell.angle_gamma   90.00
#
_symmetry.space_group_name_H-M   'P 1'
#
loop_
_entity.id
_entity.type
_entity.pdbx_description
1 polymer ?
#
loop_
_entity_poly.entity_id
_entity_poly.type
_entity_poly.pdbx_seq_one_letter_code
_entity_poly.pdbx_strand_id
1 'polypeptide(L)'
;MWASKGRLTRCDDEGLRSLPKDVRRKAVAVEVVVKDVESKGVLSKSNLPVSDYSANPYIGCSHGCAYCYASFMKRFSGHLEPWGEFVDVKHWPEIKDSRKYEGKEVFIGSVTDPYQPVEEERERTRALLEQLQGSGCRISIATKSDLVLRDLDLIKTFPDARVSWSVNTLDEEFREDMDRAASIERRLAAMKVFHDAGVRTTCFISPIFPGITDVAAIIRRARDRCNLVWLENLNLRGAYKEEILGYIARKRPDLTSLYQAIYRKGDRGYWMLLDEEIRRFALGEGLSYLRNDDSFTRPFEDPPVIVNYFFHEEVVPRAKKGSAGRRSGSI
;
A
#
# COMPACT_ATOMS: atom_id res chain seq x y z
N MET A 1 5.32 -28.58 21.03
CA MET A 1 5.56 -27.73 22.21
C MET A 1 6.82 -26.90 22.01
N TRP A 2 6.78 -25.89 21.14
CA TRP A 2 7.81 -24.85 21.06
C TRP A 2 7.04 -23.58 20.68
N ALA A 3 6.70 -22.78 21.69
CA ALA A 3 6.11 -21.45 21.51
C ALA A 3 7.11 -20.47 22.12
N SER A 4 8.06 -20.00 21.31
CA SER A 4 8.93 -18.89 21.69
C SER A 4 8.12 -17.59 21.58
N LYS A 5 7.65 -17.08 22.72
CA LYS A 5 7.12 -15.72 22.82
C LYS A 5 8.28 -14.74 22.66
N GLY A 6 8.53 -14.29 21.43
CA GLY A 6 9.44 -13.18 21.15
C GLY A 6 8.79 -11.86 21.55
N ARG A 7 9.40 -11.16 22.50
CA ARG A 7 8.92 -9.86 23.01
C ARG A 7 9.66 -8.76 22.23
N LEU A 8 9.00 -8.17 21.23
CA LEU A 8 9.52 -6.98 20.56
C LEU A 8 9.27 -5.76 21.45
N THR A 9 10.28 -5.32 22.19
CA THR A 9 10.25 -4.06 22.93
C THR A 9 11.33 -3.09 22.46
N ARG A 10 10.83 -2.01 21.83
CA ARG A 10 11.23 -0.61 21.97
C ARG A 10 12.38 -0.08 21.10
N CYS A 11 12.03 1.00 20.41
CA CYS A 11 12.87 1.89 19.62
C CYS A 11 13.74 2.75 20.55
N ASP A 12 15.05 2.85 20.25
CA ASP A 12 16.00 3.70 20.97
C ASP A 12 15.88 5.17 20.52
N ASP A 13 15.24 5.97 21.39
CA ASP A 13 14.97 7.41 21.22
C ASP A 13 16.06 8.26 21.92
N GLU A 14 17.25 8.36 21.34
CA GLU A 14 18.26 9.34 21.80
C GLU A 14 17.92 10.78 21.35
N GLY A 15 17.03 10.95 20.36
CA GLY A 15 16.60 12.26 19.84
C GLY A 15 15.42 12.92 20.56
N LEU A 16 14.72 12.21 21.46
CA LEU A 16 13.44 12.65 22.06
C LEU A 16 13.59 13.36 23.42
N ARG A 17 14.81 13.63 23.89
CA ARG A 17 15.08 14.21 25.23
C ARG A 17 14.86 15.73 25.32
N SER A 18 14.60 16.42 24.21
CA SER A 18 14.50 17.88 24.15
C SER A 18 13.08 18.46 24.16
N LEU A 19 12.01 17.64 24.20
CA LEU A 19 10.62 18.12 24.16
C LEU A 19 9.97 18.21 25.57
N PRO A 20 9.10 19.21 25.82
CA PRO A 20 8.38 19.39 27.09
C PRO A 20 7.65 18.12 27.56
N LYS A 21 7.62 17.89 28.87
CA LYS A 21 7.13 16.65 29.51
C LYS A 21 5.62 16.40 29.36
N ASP A 22 4.88 17.33 28.77
CA ASP A 22 3.42 17.39 28.87
C ASP A 22 2.70 16.85 27.62
N VAL A 23 3.44 16.38 26.60
CA VAL A 23 2.91 15.80 25.35
C VAL A 23 3.29 14.32 25.19
N ARG A 24 3.65 13.62 26.28
CA ARG A 24 3.91 12.18 26.22
C ARG A 24 2.64 11.39 26.53
N ARG A 25 1.74 11.24 25.54
CA ARG A 25 0.83 10.09 25.55
C ARG A 25 1.71 8.84 25.54
N LYS A 26 1.71 8.07 26.63
CA LYS A 26 2.35 6.75 26.65
C LYS A 26 1.64 5.92 25.58
N ALA A 27 2.32 5.67 24.46
CA ALA A 27 1.91 4.66 23.51
C ALA A 27 1.74 3.36 24.30
N VAL A 28 0.49 2.87 24.40
CA VAL A 28 0.24 1.55 24.96
C VAL A 28 0.86 0.58 23.96
N ALA A 29 1.96 -0.06 24.34
CA ALA A 29 2.58 -1.08 23.51
C ALA A 29 1.56 -2.21 23.35
N VAL A 30 0.98 -2.32 22.15
CA VAL A 30 0.08 -3.41 21.80
C VAL A 30 0.94 -4.64 21.59
N GLU A 31 0.71 -5.68 22.40
CA GLU A 31 1.41 -6.96 22.25
C GLU A 31 0.90 -7.65 20.98
N VAL A 32 1.75 -7.73 19.95
CA VAL A 32 1.40 -8.41 18.70
C VAL A 32 1.68 -9.89 18.83
N VAL A 33 0.67 -10.72 18.64
CA VAL A 33 0.81 -12.18 18.61
C VAL A 33 1.47 -12.59 17.29
N VAL A 34 2.70 -13.09 17.37
CA VAL A 34 3.44 -13.60 16.21
C VAL A 34 3.45 -15.12 16.21
N LYS A 35 3.08 -15.72 15.07
CA LYS A 35 3.14 -17.19 14.86
C LYS A 35 3.85 -17.50 13.56
N ASP A 36 4.49 -18.65 13.48
CA ASP A 36 5.04 -19.18 12.23
C ASP A 36 4.03 -20.16 11.61
N VAL A 37 3.77 -20.04 10.30
CA VAL A 37 2.82 -20.90 9.58
C VAL A 37 3.43 -21.43 8.29
N GLU A 38 3.19 -22.71 8.01
CA GLU A 38 3.58 -23.33 6.75
C GLU A 38 2.57 -23.03 5.64
N SER A 39 3.06 -22.66 4.47
CA SER A 39 2.26 -22.38 3.29
C SER A 39 2.74 -23.19 2.09
N LYS A 40 1.81 -23.61 1.23
CA LYS A 40 2.13 -24.31 -0.02
C LYS A 40 2.91 -23.44 -1.01
N GLY A 41 2.89 -22.12 -0.83
CA GLY A 41 3.59 -21.15 -1.65
C GLY A 41 3.18 -19.72 -1.29
N VAL A 42 4.00 -18.75 -1.69
CA VAL A 42 3.77 -17.32 -1.36
C VAL A 42 3.12 -16.53 -2.50
N LEU A 43 3.22 -17.03 -3.74
CA LEU A 43 2.67 -16.41 -4.95
C LEU A 43 1.34 -17.05 -5.35
N SER A 44 0.30 -16.23 -5.47
CA SER A 44 -1.01 -16.61 -6.01
C SER A 44 -1.32 -15.81 -7.27
N LYS A 45 -2.15 -16.36 -8.18
CA LYS A 45 -2.69 -15.55 -9.28
C LYS A 45 -3.48 -14.38 -8.69
N SER A 46 -3.28 -13.19 -9.26
CA SER A 46 -3.95 -11.98 -8.83
C SER A 46 -5.16 -11.70 -9.69
N ASN A 47 -6.19 -11.10 -9.07
CA ASN A 47 -7.31 -10.49 -9.78
C ASN A 47 -7.16 -8.97 -9.85
N LEU A 48 -6.04 -8.40 -9.36
CA LEU A 48 -5.77 -6.98 -9.51
C LEU A 48 -5.51 -6.68 -11.00
N PRO A 49 -6.12 -5.62 -11.56
CA PRO A 49 -5.93 -5.25 -12.96
C PRO A 49 -4.47 -5.04 -13.37
N VAL A 50 -3.64 -4.63 -12.39
CA VAL A 50 -2.24 -4.22 -12.57
C VAL A 50 -1.24 -5.36 -12.35
N SER A 51 -1.66 -6.60 -12.07
CA SER A 51 -0.70 -7.68 -11.76
C SER A 51 -1.19 -9.06 -12.16
N ASP A 52 -0.28 -9.91 -12.61
CA ASP A 52 -0.58 -11.33 -12.89
C ASP A 52 -0.58 -12.18 -11.62
N TYR A 53 0.31 -11.84 -10.67
CA TYR A 53 0.48 -12.54 -9.40
C TYR A 53 0.51 -11.55 -8.24
N SER A 54 0.11 -12.03 -7.07
CA SER A 54 0.25 -11.33 -5.81
C SER A 54 1.05 -12.17 -4.84
N ALA A 55 1.87 -11.52 -4.01
CA ALA A 55 2.59 -12.16 -2.92
C ALA A 55 2.36 -11.40 -1.61
N ASN A 56 2.09 -12.16 -0.55
CA ASN A 56 1.92 -11.65 0.80
C ASN A 56 2.70 -12.57 1.75
N PRO A 57 3.93 -12.22 2.13
CA PRO A 57 4.77 -13.03 3.03
C PRO A 57 4.19 -13.21 4.44
N TYR A 58 3.17 -12.43 4.78
CA TYR A 58 2.53 -12.42 6.10
C TYR A 58 1.00 -12.60 6.02
N ILE A 59 0.39 -13.08 7.11
CA ILE A 59 -1.05 -12.97 7.39
C ILE A 59 -1.22 -12.05 8.60
N GLY A 60 -2.15 -11.09 8.55
CA GLY A 60 -2.20 -10.04 9.56
C GLY A 60 -1.13 -8.96 9.32
N CYS A 61 -1.36 -7.78 9.89
CA CYS A 61 -0.48 -6.63 9.72
C CYS A 61 -0.44 -5.77 10.98
N SER A 62 0.73 -5.64 11.62
CA SER A 62 0.86 -4.92 12.91
C SER A 62 0.76 -3.40 12.79
N HIS A 63 0.81 -2.85 11.57
CA HIS A 63 0.41 -1.46 11.30
C HIS A 63 -1.02 -1.17 11.78
N GLY A 64 -1.90 -2.19 11.78
CA GLY A 64 -3.20 -2.12 12.47
C GLY A 64 -4.10 -0.98 12.02
N CYS A 65 -4.14 -0.68 10.72
CA CYS A 65 -4.90 0.48 10.24
C CYS A 65 -6.40 0.31 10.54
N ALA A 66 -7.01 1.30 11.18
CA ALA A 66 -8.45 1.30 11.52
C ALA A 66 -9.35 1.19 10.28
N TYR A 67 -8.88 1.67 9.13
CA TYR A 67 -9.57 1.61 7.84
C TYR A 67 -9.20 0.39 6.99
N CYS A 68 -8.44 -0.57 7.52
CA CYS A 68 -7.84 -1.61 6.70
C CYS A 68 -8.89 -2.53 6.07
N TYR A 69 -8.97 -2.50 4.74
CA TYR A 69 -9.86 -3.39 4.01
C TYR A 69 -9.52 -4.85 4.27
N ALA A 70 -8.23 -5.20 4.42
CA ALA A 70 -7.75 -6.56 4.61
C ALA A 70 -8.16 -7.19 5.95
N SER A 71 -8.77 -6.42 6.86
CA SER A 71 -9.36 -6.94 8.11
C SER A 71 -10.33 -8.10 7.89
N PHE A 72 -10.96 -8.21 6.71
CA PHE A 72 -11.80 -9.36 6.35
C PHE A 72 -11.04 -10.69 6.42
N MET A 73 -9.71 -10.70 6.25
CA MET A 73 -8.88 -11.90 6.28
C MET A 73 -8.87 -12.58 7.65
N LYS A 74 -9.17 -11.85 8.73
CA LYS A 74 -9.25 -12.40 10.09
C LYS A 74 -10.17 -13.62 10.17
N ARG A 75 -11.28 -13.63 9.42
CA ARG A 75 -12.23 -14.76 9.40
C ARG A 75 -11.62 -16.06 8.84
N PHE A 76 -10.49 -15.98 8.16
CA PHE A 76 -9.78 -17.11 7.56
C PHE A 76 -8.49 -17.48 8.30
N SER A 77 -8.05 -16.69 9.28
CA SER A 77 -6.78 -16.92 9.99
C SER A 77 -6.93 -17.74 11.27
N GLY A 78 -8.16 -17.87 11.80
CA GLY A 78 -8.40 -18.55 13.08
C GLY A 78 -7.96 -17.73 14.31
N HIS A 79 -7.60 -16.46 14.12
CA HIS A 79 -7.22 -15.55 15.20
C HIS A 79 -8.43 -14.96 15.93
N LEU A 80 -8.33 -14.93 17.25
CA LEU A 80 -9.29 -14.23 18.11
C LEU A 80 -8.89 -12.77 18.30
N GLU A 81 -7.58 -12.49 18.28
CA GLU A 81 -6.96 -11.18 18.45
C GLU A 81 -7.49 -10.15 17.43
N PRO A 82 -7.75 -8.90 17.81
CA PRO A 82 -8.16 -7.84 16.88
C PRO A 82 -7.22 -7.69 15.67
N TRP A 83 -7.76 -7.14 14.57
CA TRP A 83 -6.90 -6.79 13.43
C TRP A 83 -5.86 -5.77 13.86
N GLY A 84 -4.60 -5.99 13.47
CA GLY A 84 -3.47 -5.21 13.98
C GLY A 84 -2.72 -5.86 15.14
N GLU A 85 -3.29 -6.86 15.81
CA GLU A 85 -2.70 -7.45 17.02
C GLU A 85 -2.16 -8.86 16.79
N PHE A 86 -2.11 -9.31 15.54
CA PHE A 86 -1.48 -10.58 15.17
C PHE A 86 -0.76 -10.50 13.83
N VAL A 87 0.28 -11.32 13.70
CA VAL A 87 0.99 -11.58 12.44
C VAL A 87 1.41 -13.05 12.35
N ASP A 88 0.99 -13.75 11.31
CA ASP A 88 1.55 -15.05 10.94
C ASP A 88 2.66 -14.85 9.91
N VAL A 89 3.86 -15.31 10.25
CA VAL A 89 5.05 -15.37 9.41
C VAL A 89 4.94 -16.60 8.53
N LYS A 90 4.78 -16.41 7.21
CA LYS A 90 4.68 -17.57 6.30
C LYS A 90 6.06 -18.13 6.00
N HIS A 91 6.14 -19.45 6.10
CA HIS A 91 7.21 -20.27 5.54
C HIS A 91 6.68 -20.98 4.30
N TRP A 92 7.52 -21.08 3.27
CA TRP A 92 7.15 -21.74 2.02
C TRP A 92 8.34 -22.52 1.47
N PRO A 93 8.11 -23.61 0.73
CA PRO A 93 9.16 -24.28 -0.01
C PRO A 93 9.81 -23.34 -1.03
N GLU A 94 11.13 -23.45 -1.20
CA GLU A 94 11.89 -22.66 -2.16
C GLU A 94 11.27 -22.70 -3.58
N ILE A 95 11.23 -21.54 -4.24
CA ILE A 95 10.73 -21.41 -5.61
C ILE A 95 11.75 -22.05 -6.57
N LYS A 96 11.53 -23.33 -6.90
CA LYS A 96 12.44 -24.11 -7.77
C LYS A 96 12.58 -23.60 -9.21
N ASP A 97 11.51 -23.02 -9.75
CA ASP A 97 11.47 -22.46 -11.10
C ASP A 97 10.87 -21.05 -11.01
N SER A 98 11.74 -20.07 -10.85
CA SER A 98 11.38 -18.65 -10.86
C SER A 98 11.19 -18.10 -12.28
N ARG A 99 11.82 -18.73 -13.30
CA ARG A 99 11.71 -18.32 -14.72
C ARG A 99 10.28 -18.41 -15.24
N LYS A 100 9.41 -19.22 -14.65
CA LYS A 100 7.96 -19.21 -14.94
C LYS A 100 7.28 -17.85 -14.72
N TYR A 101 7.92 -16.90 -14.03
CA TYR A 101 7.43 -15.53 -13.81
C TYR A 101 8.04 -14.49 -14.77
N GLU A 102 8.89 -14.90 -15.70
CA GLU A 102 9.51 -14.03 -16.70
C GLU A 102 8.45 -13.25 -17.49
N GLY A 103 8.63 -11.92 -17.59
CA GLY A 103 7.70 -11.01 -18.27
C GLY A 103 6.36 -10.77 -17.56
N LYS A 104 6.13 -11.39 -16.39
CA LYS A 104 4.91 -11.24 -15.59
C LYS A 104 5.08 -10.22 -14.48
N GLU A 105 3.97 -9.71 -13.97
CA GLU A 105 3.96 -8.74 -12.88
C GLU A 105 3.56 -9.36 -11.55
N VAL A 106 4.42 -9.18 -10.53
CA VAL A 106 4.22 -9.64 -9.17
C VAL A 106 3.97 -8.45 -8.26
N PHE A 107 2.76 -8.36 -7.71
CA PHE A 107 2.41 -7.35 -6.72
C PHE A 107 2.66 -7.87 -5.31
N ILE A 108 3.58 -7.25 -4.57
CA ILE A 108 3.95 -7.60 -3.20
C ILE A 108 3.29 -6.61 -2.26
N GLY A 109 2.54 -7.13 -1.29
CA GLY A 109 1.86 -6.30 -0.30
C GLY A 109 0.43 -5.93 -0.67
N SER A 110 -0.28 -6.83 -1.36
CA SER A 110 -1.68 -6.57 -1.71
C SER A 110 -2.59 -6.59 -0.49
N VAL A 111 -2.37 -7.43 0.51
CA VAL A 111 -3.30 -7.62 1.64
C VAL A 111 -2.64 -7.30 2.99
N THR A 112 -1.33 -7.48 3.09
CA THR A 112 -0.55 -7.20 4.30
C THR A 112 0.69 -6.41 3.90
N ASP A 113 1.19 -5.56 4.79
CA ASP A 113 2.40 -4.80 4.49
C ASP A 113 3.63 -5.74 4.53
N PRO A 114 4.43 -5.81 3.46
CA PRO A 114 5.58 -6.70 3.39
C PRO A 114 6.75 -6.20 4.27
N TYR A 115 6.74 -4.93 4.69
CA TYR A 115 7.78 -4.29 5.49
C TYR A 115 7.28 -3.79 6.84
N GLN A 116 6.25 -4.44 7.38
CA GLN A 116 5.81 -4.25 8.77
C GLN A 116 6.91 -4.63 9.77
N PRO A 117 6.88 -4.16 11.03
CA PRO A 117 7.96 -4.33 12.01
C PRO A 117 8.57 -5.73 12.13
N VAL A 118 7.77 -6.80 12.04
CA VAL A 118 8.31 -8.18 12.14
C VAL A 118 9.25 -8.56 10.99
N GLU A 119 9.19 -7.88 9.84
CA GLU A 119 10.08 -8.09 8.69
C GLU A 119 11.54 -7.73 8.99
N GLU A 120 11.79 -6.85 9.97
CA GLU A 120 13.15 -6.47 10.37
C GLU A 120 13.96 -7.69 10.83
N GLU A 121 13.31 -8.59 11.57
CA GLU A 121 13.92 -9.83 12.07
C GLU A 121 13.69 -11.04 11.16
N ARG A 122 12.53 -11.11 10.49
CA ARG A 122 12.10 -12.34 9.80
C ARG A 122 12.47 -12.42 8.33
N GLU A 123 12.77 -11.28 7.71
CA GLU A 123 13.31 -11.18 6.35
C GLU A 123 12.54 -12.02 5.30
N ARG A 124 11.23 -12.20 5.47
CA ARG A 124 10.43 -13.05 4.57
C ARG A 124 10.22 -12.37 3.23
N THR A 125 9.98 -11.06 3.23
CA THR A 125 9.92 -10.28 2.00
C THR A 125 11.27 -10.31 1.28
N ARG A 126 12.37 -10.12 2.01
CA ARG A 126 13.72 -10.25 1.44
C ARG A 126 13.96 -11.63 0.83
N ALA A 127 13.64 -12.71 1.55
CA ALA A 127 13.79 -14.08 1.04
C ALA A 127 12.96 -14.33 -0.24
N LEU A 128 11.77 -13.72 -0.35
CA LEU A 128 10.98 -13.77 -1.59
C LEU A 128 11.69 -13.04 -2.73
N LEU A 129 12.22 -11.83 -2.47
CA LEU A 129 12.95 -11.05 -3.47
C LEU A 129 14.20 -11.79 -3.93
N GLU A 130 14.96 -12.41 -3.03
CA GLU A 130 16.15 -13.21 -3.36
C GLU A 130 15.79 -14.41 -4.26
N GLN A 131 14.69 -15.12 -3.96
CA GLN A 131 14.22 -16.24 -4.78
C GLN A 131 13.69 -15.83 -6.16
N LEU A 132 13.20 -14.58 -6.30
CA LEU A 132 12.71 -14.05 -7.57
C LEU A 132 13.79 -13.30 -8.37
N GLN A 133 14.94 -13.00 -7.77
CA GLN A 133 16.04 -12.32 -8.44
C GLN A 133 16.46 -13.09 -9.70
N GLY A 134 16.66 -12.37 -10.81
CA GLY A 134 17.05 -12.98 -12.09
C GLY A 134 15.94 -13.77 -12.81
N SER A 135 14.72 -13.81 -12.27
CA SER A 135 13.57 -14.45 -12.93
C SER A 135 13.06 -13.71 -14.17
N GLY A 136 13.39 -12.42 -14.30
CA GLY A 136 12.84 -11.54 -15.34
C GLY A 136 11.40 -11.08 -15.08
N CYS A 137 10.85 -11.32 -13.87
CA CYS A 137 9.56 -10.75 -13.48
C CYS A 137 9.70 -9.26 -13.15
N ARG A 138 8.61 -8.51 -13.33
CA ARG A 138 8.48 -7.14 -12.84
C ARG A 138 7.84 -7.18 -11.46
N ILE A 139 8.28 -6.31 -10.56
CA ILE A 139 7.76 -6.25 -9.19
C ILE A 139 7.11 -4.89 -8.91
N SER A 140 5.98 -4.91 -8.22
CA SER A 140 5.34 -3.73 -7.64
C SER A 140 5.14 -3.96 -6.15
N ILE A 141 5.75 -3.12 -5.31
CA ILE A 141 5.67 -3.23 -3.85
C ILE A 141 4.79 -2.10 -3.31
N ALA A 142 3.89 -2.40 -2.38
CA ALA A 142 3.15 -1.41 -1.62
C ALA A 142 3.46 -1.49 -0.12
N THR A 143 3.84 -0.37 0.49
CA THR A 143 4.18 -0.32 1.92
C THR A 143 3.83 1.03 2.58
N LYS A 144 3.81 1.05 3.91
CA LYS A 144 3.82 2.25 4.76
C LYS A 144 5.13 2.40 5.55
N SER A 145 6.15 1.62 5.22
CA SER A 145 7.39 1.51 5.97
C SER A 145 8.58 2.04 5.18
N ASP A 146 9.57 2.58 5.88
CA ASP A 146 10.89 2.91 5.37
C ASP A 146 11.88 1.74 5.46
N LEU A 147 11.53 0.63 6.14
CA LEU A 147 12.34 -0.59 6.20
C LEU A 147 12.66 -1.17 4.80
N VAL A 148 11.82 -0.88 3.81
CA VAL A 148 12.05 -1.24 2.40
C VAL A 148 13.40 -0.74 1.86
N LEU A 149 13.97 0.32 2.44
CA LEU A 149 15.31 0.81 2.09
C LEU A 149 16.41 -0.24 2.26
N ARG A 150 16.25 -1.19 3.19
CA ARG A 150 17.17 -2.31 3.41
C ARG A 150 17.38 -3.15 2.14
N ASP A 151 16.35 -3.26 1.31
CA ASP A 151 16.32 -4.14 0.15
C ASP A 151 16.42 -3.35 -1.18
N LEU A 152 16.77 -2.06 -1.15
CA LEU A 152 16.87 -1.20 -2.33
C LEU A 152 17.76 -1.82 -3.42
N ASP A 153 18.97 -2.24 -3.08
CA ASP A 153 19.91 -2.81 -4.06
C ASP A 153 19.40 -4.09 -4.69
N LEU A 154 18.66 -4.90 -3.93
CA LEU A 154 18.01 -6.11 -4.43
C LEU A 154 16.83 -5.76 -5.36
N ILE A 155 15.96 -4.83 -4.95
CA ILE A 155 14.81 -4.36 -5.72
C ILE A 155 15.25 -3.78 -7.07
N LYS A 156 16.37 -3.07 -7.11
CA LYS A 156 16.95 -2.51 -8.35
C LYS A 156 17.35 -3.55 -9.40
N THR A 157 17.51 -4.81 -9.00
CA THR A 157 17.86 -5.88 -9.96
C THR A 157 16.68 -6.38 -10.79
N PHE A 158 15.46 -5.98 -10.45
CA PHE A 158 14.25 -6.36 -11.17
C PHE A 158 13.96 -5.40 -12.33
N PRO A 159 13.57 -5.90 -13.51
CA PRO A 159 13.11 -5.04 -14.59
C PRO A 159 11.86 -4.27 -14.17
N ASP A 160 11.83 -2.97 -14.48
CA ASP A 160 10.71 -2.06 -14.20
C ASP A 160 10.18 -2.12 -12.76
N ALA A 161 11.08 -2.32 -11.78
CA ALA A 161 10.71 -2.34 -10.38
C ALA A 161 9.97 -1.05 -9.97
N ARG A 162 8.87 -1.23 -9.24
CA ARG A 162 8.05 -0.14 -8.71
C ARG A 162 7.85 -0.29 -7.21
N VAL A 163 8.02 0.81 -6.47
CA VAL A 163 7.72 0.85 -5.04
C VAL A 163 6.75 1.99 -4.74
N SER A 164 5.71 1.70 -3.98
CA SER A 164 4.66 2.63 -3.63
C SER A 164 4.56 2.80 -2.11
N TRP A 165 4.39 4.05 -1.68
CA TRP A 165 4.13 4.38 -0.28
C TRP A 165 2.72 4.93 -0.11
N SER A 166 1.97 4.39 0.85
CA SER A 166 0.68 4.98 1.21
C SER A 166 0.88 6.28 2.00
N VAL A 167 0.43 7.39 1.44
CA VAL A 167 0.42 8.72 2.06
C VAL A 167 -0.99 9.29 1.93
N ASN A 168 -1.84 9.02 2.93
CA ASN A 168 -3.25 9.46 2.94
C ASN A 168 -3.49 10.78 3.68
N THR A 169 -2.45 11.32 4.32
CA THR A 169 -2.50 12.56 5.11
C THR A 169 -1.10 13.18 5.19
N LEU A 170 -1.03 14.47 5.49
CA LEU A 170 0.18 15.17 5.98
C LEU A 170 0.08 15.54 7.47
N ASP A 171 -0.99 15.12 8.13
CA ASP A 171 -1.26 15.33 9.56
C ASP A 171 -0.87 14.07 10.34
N GLU A 172 0.15 14.20 11.19
CA GLU A 172 0.67 13.12 12.02
C GLU A 172 -0.29 12.71 13.15
N GLU A 173 -1.13 13.62 13.66
CA GLU A 173 -2.16 13.26 14.65
C GLU A 173 -3.23 12.37 14.00
N PHE A 174 -3.66 12.72 12.79
CA PHE A 174 -4.58 11.88 12.03
C PHE A 174 -3.95 10.52 11.67
N ARG A 175 -2.66 10.48 11.33
CA ARG A 175 -1.93 9.22 11.11
C ARG A 175 -1.93 8.35 12.36
N GLU A 176 -1.63 8.92 13.54
CA GLU A 176 -1.61 8.21 14.82
C GLU A 176 -2.98 7.68 15.25
N ASP A 177 -4.05 8.42 14.94
CA ASP A 177 -5.42 7.96 15.16
C ASP A 177 -5.79 6.76 14.26
N MET A 178 -5.11 6.59 13.12
CA MET A 178 -5.49 5.61 12.10
C MET A 178 -4.59 4.39 11.99
N ASP A 179 -3.27 4.53 12.14
CA ASP A 179 -2.32 3.43 12.00
C ASP A 179 -1.06 3.61 12.86
N ARG A 180 -0.31 2.51 13.02
CA ARG A 180 0.96 2.46 13.77
C ARG A 180 2.17 2.30 12.85
N ALA A 181 2.05 2.70 11.59
CA ALA A 181 3.14 2.58 10.63
C ALA A 181 4.15 3.74 10.76
N ALA A 182 5.16 3.79 9.88
CA ALA A 182 6.17 4.84 9.90
C ALA A 182 5.53 6.23 9.75
N SER A 183 6.20 7.27 10.26
CA SER A 183 5.75 8.66 10.11
C SER A 183 5.67 9.06 8.64
N ILE A 184 4.86 10.08 8.34
CA ILE A 184 4.63 10.56 6.97
C ILE A 184 5.96 11.03 6.36
N GLU A 185 6.77 11.74 7.14
CA GLU A 185 8.10 12.19 6.72
C GLU A 185 9.04 11.03 6.40
N ARG A 186 9.04 9.95 7.20
CA ARG A 186 9.85 8.75 6.90
C ARG A 186 9.40 8.07 5.60
N ARG A 187 8.09 7.99 5.34
CA ARG A 187 7.55 7.46 4.07
C ARG A 187 8.00 8.30 2.87
N LEU A 188 7.89 9.62 2.95
CA LEU A 188 8.31 10.54 1.89
C LEU A 188 9.82 10.54 1.66
N ALA A 189 10.62 10.45 2.73
CA ALA A 189 12.07 10.34 2.63
C ALA A 189 12.50 9.04 1.96
N ALA A 190 11.93 7.90 2.36
CA ALA A 190 12.21 6.61 1.73
C ALA A 190 11.84 6.61 0.24
N MET A 191 10.67 7.18 -0.09
CA MET A 191 10.24 7.35 -1.48
C MET A 191 11.24 8.15 -2.31
N LYS A 192 11.78 9.25 -1.76
CA LYS A 192 12.81 10.06 -2.44
C LYS A 192 14.09 9.28 -2.68
N VAL A 193 14.56 8.49 -1.72
CA VAL A 193 15.77 7.66 -1.88
C VAL A 193 15.61 6.64 -3.02
N PHE A 194 14.44 5.98 -3.10
CA PHE A 194 14.17 5.05 -4.20
C PHE A 194 14.09 5.76 -5.57
N HIS A 195 13.42 6.91 -5.62
CA HIS A 195 13.35 7.72 -6.83
C HIS A 195 14.74 8.16 -7.30
N ASP A 196 15.57 8.69 -6.41
CA ASP A 196 16.94 9.11 -6.73
C ASP A 196 17.84 7.94 -7.16
N ALA A 197 17.52 6.73 -6.72
CA ALA A 197 18.21 5.51 -7.11
C ALA A 197 17.74 4.95 -8.46
N GLY A 198 16.81 5.62 -9.15
CA GLY A 198 16.27 5.22 -10.46
C GLY A 198 15.17 4.16 -10.40
N VAL A 199 14.64 3.85 -9.22
CA VAL A 199 13.50 2.94 -9.06
C VAL A 199 12.22 3.75 -9.22
N ARG A 200 11.25 3.23 -9.99
CA ARG A 200 10.00 3.96 -10.19
C ARG A 200 9.20 3.99 -8.90
N THR A 201 8.76 5.16 -8.50
CA THR A 201 8.05 5.36 -7.24
C THR A 201 6.66 5.91 -7.43
N THR A 202 5.76 5.48 -6.55
CA THR A 202 4.37 5.93 -6.53
C THR A 202 4.02 6.53 -5.17
N CYS A 203 3.52 7.76 -5.16
CA CYS A 203 2.79 8.30 -4.02
C CYS A 203 1.36 7.78 -4.07
N PHE A 204 1.05 6.80 -3.24
CA PHE A 204 -0.29 6.22 -3.20
C PHE A 204 -1.14 6.97 -2.16
N ILE A 205 -1.96 7.90 -2.63
CA ILE A 205 -2.93 8.61 -1.80
C ILE A 205 -4.14 7.70 -1.59
N SER A 206 -3.95 6.74 -0.69
CA SER A 206 -4.96 5.74 -0.34
C SER A 206 -4.96 5.41 1.16
N PRO A 207 -6.15 5.41 1.80
CA PRO A 207 -7.43 5.87 1.24
C PRO A 207 -7.59 7.39 1.39
N ILE A 208 -8.27 8.06 0.47
CA ILE A 208 -8.68 9.46 0.66
C ILE A 208 -9.85 9.51 1.66
N PHE A 209 -9.68 10.21 2.78
CA PHE A 209 -10.74 10.47 3.75
C PHE A 209 -11.51 11.77 3.37
N PRO A 210 -12.83 11.69 3.06
CA PRO A 210 -13.60 12.85 2.66
C PRO A 210 -13.54 14.03 3.63
N GLY A 211 -13.13 15.21 3.17
CA GLY A 211 -13.03 16.41 4.01
C GLY A 211 -11.88 16.39 5.04
N ILE A 212 -10.97 15.40 4.96
CA ILE A 212 -9.77 15.30 5.82
C ILE A 212 -8.50 15.26 4.96
N THR A 213 -8.45 14.39 3.95
CA THR A 213 -7.27 14.26 3.09
C THR A 213 -7.15 15.44 2.12
N ASP A 214 -6.12 16.27 2.30
CA ASP A 214 -5.74 17.30 1.33
C ASP A 214 -4.88 16.69 0.20
N VAL A 215 -5.55 16.24 -0.84
CA VAL A 215 -4.91 15.59 -2.00
C VAL A 215 -3.93 16.52 -2.71
N ALA A 216 -4.27 17.80 -2.88
CA ALA A 216 -3.42 18.75 -3.59
C ALA A 216 -2.13 19.04 -2.81
N ALA A 217 -2.22 19.20 -1.49
CA ALA A 217 -1.03 19.37 -0.64
C ALA A 217 -0.11 18.14 -0.68
N ILE A 218 -0.67 16.93 -0.62
CA ILE A 218 0.11 15.68 -0.74
C ILE A 218 0.81 15.61 -2.10
N ILE A 219 0.12 15.91 -3.20
CA ILE A 219 0.73 15.92 -4.55
C ILE A 219 1.90 16.90 -4.60
N ARG A 220 1.71 18.14 -4.13
CA ARG A 220 2.81 19.13 -4.10
C ARG A 220 4.00 18.64 -3.28
N ARG A 221 3.75 17.98 -2.15
CA ARG A 221 4.78 17.43 -1.27
C ARG A 221 5.49 16.21 -1.87
N ALA A 222 4.85 15.44 -2.76
CA ALA A 222 5.41 14.22 -3.32
C ALA A 222 6.00 14.38 -4.74
N ARG A 223 5.74 15.49 -5.44
CA ARG A 223 5.99 15.61 -6.88
C ARG A 223 7.44 15.42 -7.35
N ASP A 224 8.41 15.71 -6.50
CA ASP A 224 9.87 15.53 -6.72
C ASP A 224 10.40 14.19 -6.18
N ARG A 225 9.48 13.29 -5.78
CA ARG A 225 9.76 12.01 -5.13
C ARG A 225 9.09 10.84 -5.84
N CYS A 226 8.22 11.09 -6.82
CA CYS A 226 7.43 10.06 -7.47
C CYS A 226 7.26 10.28 -8.96
N ASN A 227 7.11 9.17 -9.70
CA ASN A 227 6.74 9.17 -11.11
C ASN A 227 5.21 9.04 -11.27
N LEU A 228 4.52 8.52 -10.26
CA LEU A 228 3.08 8.35 -10.25
C LEU A 228 2.48 8.85 -8.93
N VAL A 229 1.30 9.45 -9.03
CA VAL A 229 0.40 9.67 -7.91
C VAL A 229 -0.84 8.83 -8.14
N TRP A 230 -1.17 7.92 -7.23
CA TRP A 230 -2.40 7.14 -7.30
C TRP A 230 -3.43 7.67 -6.32
N LEU A 231 -4.67 7.84 -6.78
CA LEU A 231 -5.78 8.31 -5.98
C LEU A 231 -6.82 7.21 -5.81
N GLU A 232 -7.13 6.83 -4.57
CA GLU A 232 -8.15 5.82 -4.27
C GLU A 232 -9.13 6.30 -3.20
N ASN A 233 -10.40 5.98 -3.42
CA ASN A 233 -11.48 6.28 -2.47
C ASN A 233 -11.34 5.46 -1.20
N LEU A 234 -11.71 6.06 -0.07
CA LEU A 234 -12.01 5.29 1.14
C LEU A 234 -13.25 4.41 0.91
N ASN A 235 -13.03 3.10 0.77
CA ASN A 235 -14.09 2.11 0.59
C ASN A 235 -14.42 1.44 1.92
N LEU A 236 -15.51 1.85 2.58
CA LEU A 236 -15.90 1.31 3.88
C LEU A 236 -16.88 0.14 3.75
N ARG A 237 -16.48 -1.02 4.28
CA ARG A 237 -17.29 -2.25 4.31
C ARG A 237 -17.17 -2.95 5.66
N GLY A 238 -18.10 -3.86 5.95
CA GLY A 238 -18.00 -4.73 7.13
C GLY A 238 -17.81 -3.96 8.44
N ALA A 239 -17.01 -4.53 9.35
CA ALA A 239 -16.84 -4.02 10.71
C ALA A 239 -16.13 -2.66 10.78
N TYR A 240 -15.10 -2.43 9.96
CA TYR A 240 -14.32 -1.19 9.98
C TYR A 240 -15.11 0.03 9.48
N LYS A 241 -16.24 -0.18 8.78
CA LYS A 241 -17.16 0.91 8.43
C LYS A 241 -17.69 1.62 9.67
N GLU A 242 -18.20 0.86 10.65
CA GLU A 242 -18.78 1.45 11.86
C GLU A 242 -17.70 2.08 12.74
N GLU A 243 -16.50 1.49 12.76
CA GLU A 243 -15.34 2.07 13.45
C GLU A 243 -14.99 3.46 12.92
N ILE A 244 -14.86 3.60 11.58
CA ILE A 244 -14.57 4.88 10.95
C ILE A 244 -15.73 5.87 11.10
N LEU A 245 -16.98 5.46 10.90
CA LEU A 245 -18.13 6.35 11.10
C LEU A 245 -18.23 6.83 12.56
N GLY A 246 -17.94 5.95 13.53
CA GLY A 246 -17.87 6.30 14.95
C GLY A 246 -16.70 7.24 15.27
N TYR A 247 -15.55 7.04 14.63
CA TYR A 247 -14.42 7.97 14.73
C TYR A 247 -14.82 9.37 14.23
N ILE A 248 -15.41 9.46 13.04
CA ILE A 248 -15.84 10.74 12.46
C ILE A 248 -16.86 11.43 13.38
N ALA A 249 -17.88 10.72 13.85
CA ALA A 249 -18.88 11.30 14.75
C ALA A 249 -18.29 11.87 16.05
N ARG A 250 -17.20 11.27 16.56
CA ARG A 250 -16.54 11.72 17.80
C ARG A 250 -15.51 12.83 17.57
N LYS A 251 -14.66 12.71 16.56
CA LYS A 251 -13.48 13.57 16.33
C LYS A 251 -13.73 14.67 15.31
N ARG A 252 -14.64 14.46 14.36
CA ARG A 252 -15.00 15.38 13.26
C ARG A 252 -16.51 15.44 13.06
N PRO A 253 -17.28 15.87 14.09
CA PRO A 253 -18.73 15.88 14.03
C PRO A 253 -19.26 16.73 12.87
N ASP A 254 -18.51 17.75 12.44
CA ASP A 254 -18.73 18.59 11.26
C ASP A 254 -18.84 17.79 9.95
N LEU A 255 -18.13 16.66 9.85
CA LEU A 255 -18.13 15.79 8.67
C LEU A 255 -19.17 14.66 8.73
N THR A 256 -19.91 14.52 9.83
CA THR A 256 -20.84 13.38 10.02
C THR A 256 -21.86 13.29 8.87
N SER A 257 -22.49 14.40 8.50
CA SER A 257 -23.50 14.42 7.43
C SER A 257 -22.92 14.00 6.08
N LEU A 258 -21.68 14.41 5.77
CA LEU A 258 -20.98 14.02 4.55
C LEU A 258 -20.74 12.51 4.52
N TYR A 259 -20.21 11.95 5.61
CA TYR A 259 -19.94 10.51 5.70
C TYR A 259 -21.23 9.67 5.67
N GLN A 260 -22.33 10.15 6.27
CA GLN A 260 -23.62 9.48 6.16
C GLN A 260 -24.15 9.51 4.72
N ALA A 261 -24.01 10.62 3.99
CA ALA A 261 -24.39 10.71 2.59
C ALA A 261 -23.61 9.69 1.74
N ILE A 262 -22.28 9.69 1.84
CA ILE A 262 -21.42 8.78 1.06
C ILE A 262 -21.69 7.31 1.43
N TYR A 263 -21.63 6.97 2.72
CA TYR A 263 -21.55 5.58 3.15
C TYR A 263 -22.87 4.94 3.57
N ARG A 264 -23.95 5.70 3.81
CA ARG A 264 -25.30 5.13 4.00
C ARG A 264 -26.22 5.35 2.82
N LYS A 265 -26.11 6.49 2.15
CA LYS A 265 -26.99 6.84 1.01
C LYS A 265 -26.38 6.54 -0.35
N GLY A 266 -25.09 6.17 -0.40
CA GLY A 266 -24.39 5.87 -1.65
C GLY A 266 -24.13 7.11 -2.51
N ASP A 267 -24.08 8.29 -1.89
CA ASP A 267 -23.84 9.55 -2.59
C ASP A 267 -22.41 9.59 -3.17
N ARG A 268 -22.32 9.79 -4.50
CA ARG A 268 -21.05 9.90 -5.24
C ARG A 268 -20.62 11.35 -5.49
N GLY A 269 -21.42 12.34 -5.08
CA GLY A 269 -21.20 13.75 -5.36
C GLY A 269 -19.84 14.26 -4.87
N TYR A 270 -19.41 13.84 -3.68
CA TYR A 270 -18.08 14.18 -3.16
C TYR A 270 -16.95 13.72 -4.11
N TRP A 271 -17.00 12.46 -4.57
CA TRP A 271 -15.97 11.89 -5.45
C TRP A 271 -15.97 12.53 -6.84
N MET A 272 -17.14 12.90 -7.36
CA MET A 272 -17.27 13.62 -8.63
C MET A 272 -16.68 15.03 -8.55
N LEU A 273 -16.99 15.77 -7.47
CA LEU A 273 -16.43 17.10 -7.23
C LEU A 273 -14.91 17.03 -7.07
N LEU A 274 -14.42 16.06 -6.28
CA LEU A 274 -12.98 15.87 -6.09
C LEU A 274 -12.26 15.48 -7.40
N ASP A 275 -12.83 14.62 -8.25
CA ASP A 275 -12.25 14.31 -9.58
C ASP A 275 -12.08 15.59 -10.41
N GLU A 276 -13.08 16.47 -10.41
CA GLU A 276 -13.02 17.72 -11.16
C GLU A 276 -11.99 18.70 -10.56
N GLU A 277 -11.96 18.84 -9.24
CA GLU A 277 -11.00 19.67 -8.53
C GLU A 277 -9.56 19.24 -8.80
N ILE A 278 -9.27 17.93 -8.71
CA ILE A 278 -7.92 17.43 -8.96
C ILE A 278 -7.55 17.53 -10.45
N ARG A 279 -8.51 17.38 -11.36
CA ARG A 279 -8.26 17.62 -12.79
C ARG A 279 -7.90 19.09 -13.07
N ARG A 280 -8.62 20.04 -12.45
CA ARG A 280 -8.31 21.48 -12.54
C ARG A 280 -6.95 21.80 -11.92
N PHE A 281 -6.65 21.22 -10.76
CA PHE A 281 -5.36 21.33 -10.10
C PHE A 281 -4.21 20.79 -10.97
N ALA A 282 -4.38 19.58 -11.53
CA ALA A 282 -3.39 18.96 -12.40
C ALA A 282 -3.08 19.84 -13.62
N LEU A 283 -4.12 20.39 -14.26
CA LEU A 283 -3.96 21.35 -15.35
C LEU A 283 -3.18 22.60 -14.91
N GLY A 284 -3.49 23.15 -13.74
CA GLY A 284 -2.80 24.32 -13.19
C GLY A 284 -1.33 24.08 -12.82
N GLU A 285 -0.97 22.86 -12.41
CA GLU A 285 0.40 22.46 -12.08
C GLU A 285 1.15 21.84 -13.29
N GLY A 286 0.51 21.74 -14.46
CA GLY A 286 1.10 21.13 -15.66
C GLY A 286 1.30 19.61 -15.57
N LEU A 287 0.54 18.94 -14.70
CA LEU A 287 0.61 17.49 -14.48
C LEU A 287 -0.40 16.75 -15.37
N SER A 288 -0.01 15.56 -15.83
CA SER A 288 -0.93 14.69 -16.57
C SER A 288 -1.92 14.00 -15.62
N TYR A 289 -3.15 13.86 -16.07
CA TYR A 289 -4.24 13.26 -15.31
C TYR A 289 -4.90 12.14 -16.12
N LEU A 290 -4.79 10.91 -15.62
CA LEU A 290 -5.33 9.70 -16.25
C LEU A 290 -6.34 9.01 -15.34
N ARG A 291 -7.19 8.16 -15.92
CA ARG A 291 -8.11 7.29 -15.18
C ARG A 291 -7.74 5.84 -15.45
N ASN A 292 -7.47 5.08 -14.38
CA ASN A 292 -7.19 3.65 -14.44
C ASN A 292 -6.09 3.22 -15.44
N ASP A 293 -5.09 4.06 -15.68
CA ASP A 293 -3.93 3.77 -16.54
C ASP A 293 -2.66 4.23 -15.85
N ASP A 294 -1.88 3.26 -15.38
CA ASP A 294 -0.59 3.40 -14.72
C ASP A 294 0.56 2.79 -15.54
N SER A 295 0.39 2.73 -16.87
CA SER A 295 1.37 2.13 -17.76
C SER A 295 2.74 2.85 -17.72
N PHE A 296 3.82 2.07 -17.82
CA PHE A 296 5.21 2.54 -17.82
C PHE A 296 5.65 3.14 -19.17
N THR A 297 4.83 4.00 -19.77
CA THR A 297 5.08 4.52 -21.12
C THR A 297 5.93 5.80 -21.14
N ARG A 298 6.18 6.41 -19.98
CA ARG A 298 6.86 7.71 -19.88
C ARG A 298 8.32 7.60 -19.41
N PRO A 299 9.19 8.52 -19.86
CA PRO A 299 10.53 8.70 -19.29
C PRO A 299 10.52 8.79 -17.76
N PHE A 300 11.62 8.40 -17.13
CA PHE A 300 11.74 8.44 -15.67
C PHE A 300 11.71 9.88 -15.12
N GLU A 301 12.40 10.80 -15.80
CA GLU A 301 12.56 12.21 -15.40
C GLU A 301 11.33 13.09 -15.66
N ASP A 302 10.28 12.54 -16.30
CA ASP A 302 9.05 13.30 -16.54
C ASP A 302 8.35 13.64 -15.21
N PRO A 303 7.63 14.79 -15.15
CA PRO A 303 6.76 15.08 -14.03
C PRO A 303 5.77 13.95 -13.74
N PRO A 304 5.35 13.76 -12.47
CA PRO A 304 4.47 12.68 -12.11
C PRO A 304 3.13 12.71 -12.84
N VAL A 305 2.60 11.53 -13.12
CA VAL A 305 1.23 11.38 -13.63
C VAL A 305 0.29 11.08 -12.47
N ILE A 306 -0.81 11.82 -12.40
CA ILE A 306 -1.90 11.54 -11.48
C ILE A 306 -2.82 10.50 -12.13
N VAL A 307 -3.02 9.36 -11.46
CA VAL A 307 -3.91 8.28 -11.89
C VAL A 307 -5.05 8.16 -10.89
N ASN A 308 -6.26 8.44 -11.35
CA ASN A 308 -7.48 8.38 -10.55
C ASN A 308 -8.17 7.01 -10.69
N TYR A 309 -8.41 6.35 -9.55
CA TYR A 309 -9.11 5.06 -9.42
C TYR A 309 -10.49 5.15 -8.74
N PHE A 310 -11.08 6.35 -8.59
CA PHE A 310 -12.34 6.58 -7.88
C PHE A 310 -13.52 5.77 -8.42
N PHE A 311 -13.45 5.42 -9.70
CA PHE A 311 -14.54 4.81 -10.45
C PHE A 311 -14.04 3.58 -11.22
N HIS A 312 -13.15 2.81 -10.58
CA HIS A 312 -12.55 1.63 -11.18
C HIS A 312 -13.61 0.60 -11.61
N GLU A 313 -14.72 0.51 -10.88
CA GLU A 313 -15.85 -0.36 -11.17
C GLU A 313 -16.55 -0.06 -12.50
N GLU A 314 -16.36 1.13 -13.08
CA GLU A 314 -16.93 1.53 -14.37
C GLU A 314 -16.07 1.08 -15.56
N VAL A 315 -14.85 0.61 -15.31
CA VAL A 315 -13.95 0.16 -16.37
C VAL A 315 -14.39 -1.23 -16.84
N VAL A 316 -15.02 -1.28 -18.00
CA VAL A 316 -15.31 -2.55 -18.69
C VAL A 316 -13.98 -3.22 -19.05
N PRO A 317 -13.71 -4.47 -18.61
CA PRO A 317 -12.52 -5.19 -19.02
C PRO A 317 -12.52 -5.31 -20.55
N ARG A 318 -11.56 -4.66 -21.23
CA ARG A 318 -11.33 -4.94 -22.65
C ARG A 318 -10.93 -6.41 -22.75
N ALA A 319 -11.78 -7.21 -23.40
CA ALA A 319 -11.44 -8.60 -23.73
C ALA A 319 -10.04 -8.62 -24.36
N LYS A 320 -9.14 -9.45 -23.81
CA LYS A 320 -7.79 -9.64 -24.37
C LYS A 320 -7.94 -9.96 -25.86
N LYS A 321 -7.53 -9.04 -26.74
CA LYS A 321 -7.44 -9.31 -28.18
C LYS A 321 -6.45 -10.46 -28.34
N GLY A 322 -6.98 -11.66 -28.57
CA GLY A 322 -6.19 -12.81 -28.98
C GLY A 322 -5.39 -12.43 -30.21
N SER A 323 -4.08 -12.60 -30.13
CA SER A 323 -3.16 -12.50 -31.25
C SER A 323 -3.69 -13.38 -32.39
N ALA A 324 -4.09 -12.76 -33.49
CA ALA A 324 -4.43 -13.42 -34.73
C ALA A 324 -3.20 -14.22 -35.20
N GLY A 325 -3.29 -15.55 -35.13
CA GLY A 325 -2.33 -16.43 -35.76
C GLY A 325 -2.45 -16.31 -37.27
N ARG A 326 -1.46 -15.67 -37.91
CA ARG A 326 -1.19 -15.82 -39.34
C ARG A 326 -0.86 -17.30 -39.58
N ARG A 327 -1.74 -18.03 -40.27
CA ARG A 327 -1.35 -19.25 -40.98
C ARG A 327 -0.98 -18.87 -42.40
N SER A 328 0.32 -18.88 -42.67
CA SER A 328 0.91 -18.95 -44.01
C SER A 328 1.08 -20.42 -44.41
N GLY A 329 0.88 -20.71 -45.70
CA GLY A 329 1.01 -22.03 -46.35
C GLY A 329 -0.22 -22.26 -47.23
N SER A 330 -0.28 -21.75 -48.46
CA SER A 330 0.50 -22.13 -49.66
C SER A 330 0.38 -23.63 -49.97
N ILE A 331 -0.35 -23.87 -51.06
CA ILE A 331 -0.60 -25.06 -51.90
C ILE A 331 0.28 -26.28 -51.63
#